data_AF-A0A2S7WFT4-F1
#
_entry.id   AF-A0A2S7WFT4-F1
#
_cell.length_a   1.000
_cell.length_b   1.000
_cell.length_c   1.000
_cell.angle_alpha   90.00
_cell.angle_beta   90.00
_cell.angle_gamma   90.00
#
_symmetry.space_group_name_H-M   'P 1'
#
loop_
_entity.id
_entity.type
_entity.pdbx_description
1 polymer ?
#
loop_
_entity_poly.entity_id
_entity_poly.type
_entity_poly.pdbx_seq_one_letter_code
_entity_poly.pdbx_strand_id
1 'polypeptide(L)'
;MQDQIGNRETLIVKRNIRGYNAERWVDLFQKNDANRLFEHKNRTVLRHEIVAFSKEDNLQLTKGKLQDIAKWYLRNRSDSLGVCGVHWEESIHLHFVISGVGLDGKSTRISRKDFKDFKIRLQNYQQSKYPELSNSVVNHLKKKK
;
A
#
# COMPACT_ATOMS: atom_id res chain seq x y z
N MET A 1 -16.95 -2.09 -3.42
CA MET A 1 -17.57 -2.87 -2.33
C MET A 1 -17.94 -1.92 -1.21
N GLN A 2 -19.18 -1.98 -0.74
CA GLN A 2 -19.65 -1.22 0.43
C GLN A 2 -19.38 -2.02 1.70
N ASP A 3 -18.98 -1.33 2.77
CA ASP A 3 -18.85 -1.86 4.11
C ASP A 3 -20.22 -2.35 4.63
N GLN A 4 -20.36 -3.65 4.90
CA GLN A 4 -21.61 -4.24 5.38
C GLN A 4 -21.89 -3.93 6.86
N ILE A 5 -20.91 -3.42 7.62
CA ILE A 5 -20.99 -3.26 9.08
C ILE A 5 -21.21 -1.79 9.46
N GLY A 6 -20.61 -0.84 8.74
CA GLY A 6 -20.57 0.57 9.15
C GLY A 6 -21.03 1.61 8.13
N ASN A 7 -21.53 1.20 6.95
CA ASN A 7 -21.86 2.11 5.84
C ASN A 7 -20.70 3.08 5.49
N ARG A 8 -19.45 2.62 5.65
CA ARG A 8 -18.27 3.45 5.42
C ARG A 8 -18.02 3.63 3.93
N GLU A 9 -17.78 4.88 3.55
CA GLU A 9 -17.46 5.24 2.17
C GLU A 9 -16.20 4.54 1.67
N THR A 10 -16.13 4.38 0.34
CA THR A 10 -14.89 3.98 -0.33
C THR A 10 -13.76 4.95 0.00
N LEU A 11 -12.59 4.41 0.36
CA LEU A 11 -11.38 5.18 0.61
C LEU A 11 -10.35 4.81 -0.44
N ILE A 12 -9.96 5.80 -1.23
CA ILE A 12 -8.92 5.70 -2.25
C ILE A 12 -7.81 6.69 -1.91
N VAL A 13 -6.58 6.19 -1.82
CA VAL A 13 -5.38 7.01 -1.57
C VAL A 13 -4.43 6.85 -2.75
N LYS A 14 -3.86 7.96 -3.22
CA LYS A 14 -3.04 7.99 -4.44
C LYS A 14 -1.72 8.67 -4.17
N ARG A 15 -0.68 8.25 -4.89
CA ARG A 15 0.61 8.92 -5.02
C ARG A 15 0.93 9.14 -6.48
N ASN A 16 1.29 10.39 -6.83
CA ASN A 16 1.70 10.79 -8.17
C ASN A 16 0.63 10.56 -9.27
N ILE A 17 -0.64 10.36 -8.88
CA ILE A 17 -1.77 10.14 -9.79
C ILE A 17 -2.78 11.26 -9.60
N ARG A 18 -3.17 11.91 -10.71
CA ARG A 18 -4.21 12.94 -10.75
C ARG A 18 -5.53 12.38 -11.29
N GLY A 19 -6.64 13.07 -11.00
CA GLY A 19 -7.97 12.70 -11.47
C GLY A 19 -8.63 11.58 -10.66
N TYR A 20 -9.93 11.38 -10.89
CA TYR A 20 -10.77 10.43 -10.15
C TYR A 20 -11.31 9.27 -10.99
N ASN A 21 -11.09 9.29 -12.31
CA ASN A 21 -11.46 8.21 -13.21
C ASN A 21 -10.36 7.12 -13.21
N ALA A 22 -10.75 5.87 -12.98
CA ALA A 22 -9.87 4.71 -13.00
C ALA A 22 -9.18 4.50 -14.36
N GLU A 23 -9.85 4.76 -15.48
CA GLU A 23 -9.27 4.65 -16.83
C GLU A 23 -8.07 5.57 -16.98
N ARG A 24 -8.17 6.81 -16.48
CA ARG A 24 -7.05 7.76 -16.48
C ARG A 24 -5.89 7.28 -15.61
N TRP A 25 -6.16 6.52 -14.55
CA TRP A 25 -5.08 5.93 -13.75
C TRP A 25 -4.36 4.84 -14.54
N VAL A 26 -5.11 3.98 -15.25
CA VAL A 26 -4.54 2.96 -16.13
C VAL A 26 -3.61 3.59 -17.16
N ASP A 27 -4.05 4.65 -17.84
CA ASP A 27 -3.22 5.38 -18.82
C ASP A 27 -1.92 5.91 -18.19
N LEU A 28 -2.00 6.45 -16.96
CA LEU A 28 -0.82 6.95 -16.25
C LEU A 28 0.15 5.82 -15.90
N PHE A 29 -0.35 4.67 -15.45
CA PHE A 29 0.48 3.49 -15.19
C PHE A 29 1.17 2.97 -16.45
N GLN A 30 0.45 2.90 -17.57
CA GLN A 30 1.00 2.48 -18.85
C GLN A 30 2.07 3.45 -19.35
N LYS A 31 1.80 4.76 -19.32
CA LYS A 31 2.77 5.80 -19.68
C LYS A 31 4.03 5.75 -18.81
N ASN A 32 3.87 5.51 -17.50
CA ASN A 32 5.02 5.37 -16.61
C ASN A 32 5.85 4.13 -16.92
N ASP A 33 5.21 2.98 -17.20
CA ASP A 33 5.94 1.74 -17.56
C ASP A 33 6.70 1.88 -18.88
N ALA A 34 6.17 2.65 -19.84
CA ALA A 34 6.85 2.95 -21.11
C ALA A 34 8.13 3.77 -20.95
N ASN A 35 8.33 4.48 -19.83
CA ASN A 35 9.54 5.25 -19.55
C ASN A 35 10.68 4.41 -18.93
N ARG A 36 10.53 3.09 -18.90
CA ARG A 36 11.49 2.18 -18.28
C ARG A 36 12.82 2.15 -19.02
N LEU A 37 13.93 2.20 -18.28
CA LEU A 37 15.28 2.18 -18.84
C LEU A 37 15.72 0.80 -19.37
N PHE A 38 15.18 -0.29 -18.79
CA PHE A 38 15.56 -1.66 -19.14
C PHE A 38 14.33 -2.53 -19.36
N GLU A 39 14.20 -3.05 -20.57
CA GLU A 39 13.09 -3.93 -20.94
C GLU A 39 13.50 -5.40 -21.02
N HIS A 40 12.65 -6.30 -20.50
CA HIS A 40 12.76 -7.73 -20.71
C HIS A 40 11.40 -8.41 -20.55
N LYS A 41 11.19 -9.60 -21.10
CA LYS A 41 9.86 -10.28 -21.07
C LYS A 41 9.31 -10.61 -19.67
N ASN A 42 10.20 -10.73 -18.67
CA ASN A 42 9.84 -11.15 -17.31
C ASN A 42 9.78 -9.99 -16.31
N ARG A 43 9.57 -8.75 -16.77
CA ARG A 43 9.56 -7.58 -15.86
C ARG A 43 8.30 -7.52 -15.01
N THR A 44 8.44 -7.04 -13.78
CA THR A 44 7.29 -6.63 -12.98
C THR A 44 6.77 -5.29 -13.48
N VAL A 45 5.55 -5.27 -14.02
CA VAL A 45 4.86 -4.04 -14.46
C VAL A 45 4.16 -3.36 -13.29
N LEU A 46 3.48 -4.14 -12.46
CA LEU A 46 2.77 -3.68 -11.27
C LEU A 46 3.09 -4.59 -10.08
N ARG A 47 3.05 -4.01 -8.89
CA ARG A 47 3.12 -4.72 -7.61
C ARG A 47 1.78 -4.57 -6.91
N HIS A 48 1.14 -5.69 -6.62
CA HIS A 48 0.00 -5.75 -5.73
C HIS A 48 0.49 -6.14 -4.33
N GLU A 49 0.37 -5.21 -3.39
CA GLU A 49 0.81 -5.39 -2.00
C GLU A 49 -0.39 -5.17 -1.07
N ILE A 50 -0.44 -5.93 0.03
CA ILE A 50 -1.56 -5.87 0.98
C ILE A 50 -1.01 -5.59 2.39
N VAL A 51 -1.66 -4.67 3.10
CA VAL A 51 -1.48 -4.47 4.54
C VAL A 51 -2.81 -4.80 5.21
N ALA A 52 -2.83 -5.90 5.98
CA ALA A 52 -4.01 -6.34 6.71
C ALA A 52 -3.86 -6.04 8.21
N PHE A 53 -4.98 -5.72 8.84
CA PHE A 53 -5.07 -5.47 10.27
C PHE A 53 -5.78 -6.62 10.98
N SER A 54 -5.48 -6.83 12.25
CA SER A 54 -6.20 -7.81 13.06
C SER A 54 -7.66 -7.36 13.21
N LYS A 55 -8.59 -8.32 13.18
CA LYS A 55 -10.02 -8.04 13.29
C LYS A 55 -10.40 -7.46 14.66
N GLU A 56 -9.59 -7.77 15.67
CA GLU A 56 -9.72 -7.26 17.04
C GLU A 56 -9.53 -5.73 17.09
N ASP A 57 -8.84 -5.14 16.10
CA ASP A 57 -8.65 -3.68 16.01
C ASP A 57 -9.69 -2.99 15.09
N ASN A 58 -10.65 -3.71 14.51
CA ASN A 58 -11.59 -3.15 13.53
C ASN A 58 -12.37 -1.91 14.02
N LEU A 59 -12.74 -1.89 15.31
CA LEU A 59 -13.45 -0.77 15.92
C LEU A 59 -12.56 0.48 16.04
N GLN A 60 -11.25 0.30 16.11
CA GLN A 60 -10.28 1.38 16.20
C GLN A 60 -9.87 1.92 14.82
N LEU A 61 -10.11 1.18 13.74
CA LEU A 61 -9.72 1.54 12.38
C LEU A 61 -10.71 2.53 11.75
N THR A 62 -10.41 3.82 11.90
CA THR A 62 -11.17 4.89 11.24
C THR A 62 -10.64 5.15 9.82
N LYS A 63 -11.48 5.74 8.95
CA LYS A 63 -11.09 6.21 7.61
C LYS A 63 -9.84 7.08 7.65
N GLY A 64 -9.73 7.97 8.64
CA GLY A 64 -8.57 8.85 8.84
C GLY A 64 -7.28 8.09 9.10
N LYS A 65 -7.30 7.09 9.98
CA LYS A 65 -6.12 6.26 10.30
C LYS A 65 -5.66 5.45 9.08
N LEU A 66 -6.60 4.80 8.39
CA LEU A 66 -6.30 4.04 7.17
C LEU A 66 -5.74 4.93 6.06
N GLN A 67 -6.32 6.13 5.87
CA GLN A 67 -5.83 7.08 4.89
C GLN A 67 -4.40 7.51 5.20
N ASP A 68 -4.10 7.77 6.46
CA ASP A 68 -2.80 8.20 6.92
C ASP A 68 -1.74 7.09 6.77
N ILE A 69 -2.04 5.86 7.19
CA ILE A 69 -1.18 4.69 6.99
C ILE A 69 -0.94 4.45 5.49
N ALA A 70 -1.98 4.51 4.65
CA ALA A 70 -1.84 4.35 3.21
C ALA A 70 -0.97 5.44 2.57
N LYS A 71 -1.11 6.70 2.99
CA LYS A 71 -0.24 7.81 2.55
C LYS A 71 1.21 7.56 2.96
N TRP A 72 1.44 7.14 4.21
CA TRP A 72 2.78 6.80 4.69
C TRP A 72 3.39 5.67 3.86
N TYR A 73 2.63 4.60 3.62
CA TYR A 73 3.06 3.44 2.85
C TYR A 73 3.50 3.86 1.44
N LEU A 74 2.60 4.50 0.69
CA LEU A 74 2.89 4.97 -0.66
C LEU A 74 4.08 5.93 -0.68
N ARG A 75 4.21 6.83 0.33
CA ARG A 75 5.32 7.77 0.46
C ARG A 75 6.68 7.06 0.67
N ASN A 76 6.69 5.97 1.42
CA ASN A 76 7.93 5.33 1.86
C ASN A 76 8.31 4.07 1.08
N ARG A 77 7.41 3.53 0.26
CA ARG A 77 7.59 2.25 -0.45
C ARG A 77 8.45 2.37 -1.71
N SER A 78 8.22 3.41 -2.51
CA SER A 78 8.99 3.72 -3.73
C SER A 78 8.60 5.11 -4.25
N ASP A 79 9.49 5.76 -5.00
CA ASP A 79 9.16 6.97 -5.73
C ASP A 79 8.56 6.66 -7.11
N SER A 80 7.30 6.23 -7.09
CA SER A 80 6.57 5.78 -8.28
C SER A 80 5.09 6.16 -8.22
N LEU A 81 4.32 5.77 -9.24
CA LEU A 81 2.87 5.81 -9.20
C LEU A 81 2.33 4.74 -8.25
N GLY A 82 1.31 5.10 -7.48
CA GLY A 82 0.62 4.13 -6.63
C GLY A 82 -0.80 4.54 -6.28
N VAL A 83 -1.68 3.54 -6.20
CA VAL A 83 -3.05 3.69 -5.71
C VAL A 83 -3.30 2.65 -4.61
N CYS A 84 -4.05 3.06 -3.60
CA CYS A 84 -4.49 2.21 -2.50
C CYS A 84 -6.02 2.25 -2.42
N GLY A 85 -6.64 1.08 -2.35
CA GLY A 85 -8.05 0.91 -2.00
C GLY A 85 -8.20 0.21 -0.66
N VAL A 86 -9.25 0.52 0.09
CA VAL A 86 -9.59 -0.16 1.35
C VAL A 86 -10.67 -1.20 1.12
N HIS A 87 -10.47 -2.39 1.66
CA HIS A 87 -11.48 -3.43 1.76
C HIS A 87 -11.97 -3.52 3.22
N TRP A 88 -13.28 -3.40 3.38
CA TRP A 88 -13.99 -3.42 4.66
C TRP A 88 -14.67 -4.78 4.86
N GLU A 89 -13.86 -5.82 5.07
CA GLU A 89 -14.31 -7.21 5.31
C GLU A 89 -14.08 -7.60 6.78
N GLU A 90 -14.12 -8.90 7.13
CA GLU A 90 -13.88 -9.40 8.50
C GLU A 90 -12.56 -8.85 9.08
N SER A 91 -11.51 -8.83 8.27
CA SER A 91 -10.26 -8.13 8.57
C SER A 91 -10.14 -6.98 7.61
N ILE A 92 -10.10 -5.75 8.14
CA ILE A 92 -9.89 -4.57 7.31
C ILE A 92 -8.48 -4.63 6.71
N HIS A 93 -8.36 -4.33 5.42
CA HIS A 93 -7.07 -4.38 4.73
C HIS A 93 -6.96 -3.36 3.58
N LEU A 94 -5.71 -2.98 3.29
CA LEU A 94 -5.32 -2.01 2.28
C LEU A 94 -4.71 -2.74 1.08
N HIS A 95 -5.32 -2.57 -0.10
CA HIS A 95 -4.79 -3.05 -1.38
C HIS A 95 -4.01 -1.95 -2.05
N PHE A 96 -2.71 -2.15 -2.26
CA PHE A 96 -1.84 -1.24 -2.99
C PHE A 96 -1.54 -1.78 -4.39
N VAL A 97 -1.76 -0.96 -5.42
CA VAL A 97 -1.21 -1.17 -6.76
C VAL A 97 -0.13 -0.14 -6.98
N ILE A 98 1.12 -0.59 -7.11
CA ILE A 98 2.31 0.26 -7.20
C ILE A 98 3.04 -0.04 -8.50
N SER A 99 3.50 1.00 -9.20
CA SER A 99 4.21 0.82 -10.47
C SER A 99 5.52 0.09 -10.25
N GLY A 100 5.82 -0.84 -11.16
CA GLY A 100 7.05 -1.61 -11.20
C GLY A 100 8.28 -0.77 -11.56
N VAL A 101 8.07 0.47 -11.97
CA VAL A 101 9.10 1.44 -12.35
C VAL A 101 8.87 2.79 -11.64
N GLY A 102 9.95 3.44 -11.25
CA GLY A 102 9.96 4.77 -10.65
C GLY A 102 9.68 5.84 -11.70
N LEU A 103 9.46 7.07 -11.24
CA LEU A 103 9.32 8.22 -12.14
C LEU A 103 10.60 8.50 -12.95
N ASP A 104 11.74 7.98 -12.49
CA ASP A 104 13.05 8.06 -13.15
C ASP A 104 13.33 6.90 -14.13
N GLY A 105 12.33 6.04 -14.40
CA GLY A 105 12.47 4.90 -15.31
C GLY A 105 13.21 3.69 -14.73
N LYS A 106 13.64 3.73 -13.45
CA LYS A 106 14.32 2.60 -12.79
C LYS A 106 13.35 1.65 -12.12
N SER A 107 13.75 0.39 -11.97
CA SER A 107 12.94 -0.64 -11.30
C SER A 107 12.67 -0.28 -9.83
N THR A 108 11.41 -0.41 -9.37
CA THR A 108 11.03 -0.25 -7.94
C THR A 108 11.26 -1.52 -7.11
N ARG A 109 12.10 -2.45 -7.62
CA ARG A 109 12.45 -3.68 -6.92
C ARG A 109 13.14 -3.32 -5.61
N ILE A 110 12.66 -3.93 -4.54
CA ILE A 110 13.24 -3.84 -3.21
C ILE A 110 13.81 -5.21 -2.82
N SER A 111 14.95 -5.23 -2.13
CA SER A 111 15.50 -6.49 -1.62
C SER A 111 14.63 -7.03 -0.47
N ARG A 112 14.78 -8.32 -0.15
CA ARG A 112 14.08 -8.92 1.00
C ARG A 112 14.47 -8.24 2.32
N LYS A 113 15.74 -7.84 2.45
CA LYS A 113 16.25 -7.14 3.63
C LYS A 113 15.60 -5.77 3.74
N ASP A 114 15.66 -4.97 2.68
CA ASP A 114 15.12 -3.60 2.70
C ASP A 114 13.59 -3.61 2.86
N PHE A 115 12.90 -4.62 2.33
CA PHE A 115 11.47 -4.78 2.55
C PHE A 115 11.15 -5.19 4.00
N LYS A 116 12.01 -5.97 4.66
CA LYS A 116 11.89 -6.23 6.10
C LYS A 116 12.05 -4.93 6.90
N ASP A 117 13.08 -4.14 6.58
CA ASP A 117 13.35 -2.87 7.25
C ASP A 117 12.20 -1.86 7.01
N PHE A 118 11.64 -1.83 5.81
CA PHE A 118 10.43 -1.06 5.49
C PHE A 118 9.22 -1.46 6.35
N LYS A 119 8.96 -2.76 6.53
CA LYS A 119 7.86 -3.23 7.40
C LYS A 119 8.07 -2.84 8.86
N ILE A 120 9.31 -2.90 9.37
CA ILE A 120 9.63 -2.45 10.73
C ILE A 120 9.33 -0.96 10.87
N ARG A 121 9.76 -0.12 9.90
CA ARG A 121 9.44 1.32 9.91
C ARG A 121 7.94 1.59 9.87
N LEU A 122 7.18 0.83 9.08
CA LEU A 122 5.72 0.93 9.02
C LEU A 122 5.09 0.60 10.38
N GLN A 123 5.53 -0.48 11.02
CA GLN A 123 5.04 -0.86 12.35
C GLN A 123 5.39 0.18 13.40
N ASN A 124 6.61 0.71 13.40
CA ASN A 124 7.01 1.77 14.33
C ASN A 124 6.17 3.04 14.12
N TYR A 125 5.87 3.39 12.87
CA TYR A 125 4.96 4.49 12.54
C TYR A 125 3.55 4.23 13.10
N GLN A 126 3.00 3.04 12.89
CA GLN A 126 1.70 2.65 13.46
C GLN A 126 1.70 2.73 14.98
N GLN A 127 2.69 2.13 15.66
CA GLN A 127 2.73 2.07 17.12
C GLN A 127 2.93 3.44 17.77
N SER A 128 3.75 4.30 17.18
CA SER A 128 4.00 5.65 17.71
C SER A 128 2.77 6.57 17.58
N LYS A 129 1.96 6.39 16.53
CA LYS A 129 0.83 7.27 16.23
C LYS A 129 -0.53 6.71 16.66
N TYR A 130 -0.67 5.39 16.62
CA TYR A 130 -1.90 4.63 16.86
C TYR A 130 -1.63 3.44 17.79
N PRO A 131 -1.20 3.70 19.04
CA PRO A 131 -0.86 2.64 20.01
C PRO A 131 -2.04 1.71 20.32
N GLU A 132 -3.28 2.15 20.12
CA GLU A 132 -4.50 1.37 20.27
C GLU A 132 -4.66 0.25 19.22
N LEU A 133 -3.89 0.27 18.13
CA LEU A 133 -3.85 -0.83 17.13
C LEU A 133 -2.86 -1.92 17.57
N SER A 134 -2.99 -2.37 18.82
CA SER A 134 -2.02 -3.26 19.47
C SER A 134 -2.09 -4.70 18.98
N ASN A 135 -3.23 -5.14 18.44
CA ASN A 135 -3.38 -6.50 17.91
C ASN A 135 -2.84 -6.61 16.47
N SER A 136 -2.67 -5.49 15.78
CA SER A 136 -2.11 -5.39 14.43
C SER A 136 -0.58 -5.24 14.41
N VAL A 137 0.12 -5.97 15.29
CA VAL A 137 1.58 -5.94 15.44
C VAL A 137 2.21 -7.27 15.01
N VAL A 138 3.26 -7.21 14.20
CA VAL A 138 3.94 -8.38 13.65
C VAL A 138 5.28 -8.61 14.35
N ASN A 139 5.54 -9.86 14.72
CA ASN A 139 6.87 -10.27 15.18
C ASN A 139 7.82 -10.47 13.98
N HIS A 140 8.70 -9.49 13.74
CA HIS A 140 9.68 -9.52 12.65
C HIS A 140 10.94 -10.37 12.92
N LEU A 141 11.07 -10.96 14.11
CA LEU A 141 12.20 -11.80 14.52
C LEU A 141 11.94 -13.30 14.34
N LYS A 142 10.67 -13.73 14.26
CA LYS A 142 10.35 -15.14 14.02
C LYS A 142 10.90 -15.58 12.66
N LYS A 143 11.78 -16.60 12.67
CA LYS A 143 12.13 -17.35 11.45
C LYS A 143 10.85 -18.00 10.93
N LYS A 144 10.65 -18.01 9.60
CA LYS A 144 9.55 -18.78 9.00
C LYS A 144 9.70 -20.24 9.45
N LYS A 145 8.62 -20.81 9.99
CA LYS A 145 8.47 -22.27 10.08
C LYS A 145 8.42 -22.86 8.69
#